data_AF-A0A1I4DSH3-F1
#
_entry.id   AF-A0A1I4DSH3-F1
#
_cell.length_a   1.000
_cell.length_b   1.000
_cell.length_c   1.000
_cell.angle_alpha   90.00
_cell.angle_beta   90.00
_cell.angle_gamma   90.00
#
_symmetry.space_group_name_H-M   'P 1'
#
loop_
_entity.id
_entity.type
_entity.pdbx_description
1 polymer ?
#
loop_
_entity_poly.entity_id
_entity_poly.type
_entity_poly.pdbx_seq_one_letter_code
_entity_poly.pdbx_strand_id
1 'polypeptide(L)' 'MTSTVPVTDDPAVDQAVARLADEFHARLRPQVIGTVVRNCRRDLSGVPVTALPELVERLARERLLSVG' A
#
# COMPACT_ATOMS: atom_id res chain seq x y z
N MET A 1 -27.50 -3.29 -14.43
CA MET A 1 -26.70 -2.06 -14.54
C MET A 1 -26.08 -1.80 -13.18
N THR A 2 -24.81 -2.14 -12.98
CA THR A 2 -24.09 -1.78 -11.75
C THR A 2 -22.66 -1.42 -12.12
N SER A 3 -22.30 -0.21 -11.72
CA SER A 3 -21.25 0.62 -12.29
C SER A 3 -19.86 0.00 -12.21
N THR A 4 -19.25 -0.16 -13.39
CA THR A 4 -17.79 -0.21 -13.53
C THR A 4 -17.25 1.16 -13.15
N VAL A 5 -16.64 1.27 -11.97
CA VAL A 5 -15.80 2.43 -11.64
C VAL A 5 -14.37 2.02 -12.00
N PRO A 6 -13.79 2.52 -13.11
CA PRO A 6 -12.39 2.28 -13.40
C PRO A 6 -11.60 3.33 -12.64
N VAL A 7 -11.25 3.05 -11.40
CA VAL A 7 -10.16 3.73 -10.72
C VAL A 7 -9.33 2.65 -10.07
N THR A 8 -8.05 2.64 -10.42
CA THR A 8 -6.99 1.77 -9.91
C THR A 8 -6.68 2.07 -8.43
N ASP A 9 -7.71 2.22 -7.60
CA ASP A 9 -7.61 2.34 -6.14
C ASP A 9 -7.97 0.98 -5.56
N ASP A 10 -6.92 0.19 -5.35
CA ASP A 10 -7.05 -1.05 -4.61
C ASP A 10 -7.28 -0.68 -3.14
N PRO A 11 -8.42 -1.06 -2.52
CA PRO A 11 -8.72 -0.69 -1.14
C PRO A 11 -7.66 -1.21 -0.15
N ALA A 12 -6.92 -2.27 -0.51
CA ALA A 12 -5.79 -2.75 0.27
C ALA A 12 -4.63 -1.75 0.27
N VAL A 13 -4.39 -1.06 -0.85
CA VAL A 13 -3.37 -0.01 -0.96
C VAL A 13 -3.76 1.18 -0.10
N ASP A 14 -5.00 1.66 -0.22
CA ASP A 14 -5.44 2.85 0.53
C ASP A 14 -5.41 2.65 2.04
N GLN A 15 -5.87 1.48 2.52
CA GLN A 15 -5.78 1.14 3.94
C GLN A 15 -4.33 1.04 4.42
N ALA A 16 -3.45 0.41 3.64
CA ALA A 16 -2.05 0.30 3.99
C ALA A 16 -1.35 1.66 3.99
N VAL A 17 -1.64 2.53 3.03
CA VAL A 17 -1.10 3.90 2.98
C VAL A 17 -1.56 4.70 4.18
N ALA A 18 -2.84 4.64 4.56
CA ALA A 18 -3.35 5.38 5.71
C ALA A 18 -2.64 4.96 7.02
N ARG A 19 -2.53 3.65 7.28
CA ARG A 19 -1.85 3.15 8.48
C ARG A 19 -0.36 3.48 8.51
N LEU A 20 0.33 3.25 7.39
CA LEU A 20 1.76 3.54 7.31
C LEU A 20 2.04 5.04 7.33
N ALA A 21 1.15 5.87 6.79
CA ALA A 21 1.23 7.31 6.91
C ALA A 21 1.15 7.72 8.38
N ASP A 22 0.19 7.21 9.14
CA ASP A 22 0.11 7.47 10.58
C ASP A 22 1.34 6.93 11.34
N GLU A 23 1.88 5.77 10.97
CA GLU A 23 3.06 5.18 11.62
C GLU A 23 4.36 5.96 11.31
N PHE A 24 4.55 6.40 10.06
CA PHE A 24 5.80 7.00 9.59
C PHE A 24 5.73 8.51 9.35
N HIS A 25 4.61 9.20 9.63
CA HIS A 25 4.43 10.64 9.36
C HIS A 25 5.55 11.52 9.92
N ALA A 26 6.14 11.13 11.05
CA ALA A 26 7.23 11.86 11.70
C ALA A 26 8.58 11.77 10.96
N ARG A 27 8.76 10.76 10.10
CA ARG A 27 10.04 10.45 9.42
C ARG A 27 9.94 10.54 7.90
N LEU A 28 8.77 10.24 7.32
CA LEU A 28 8.57 10.12 5.89
C LEU A 28 7.35 10.91 5.41
N ARG A 29 7.44 11.42 4.18
CA ARG A 29 6.33 12.11 3.53
C ARG A 29 5.28 11.11 3.04
N PRO A 30 3.97 11.42 3.09
CA PRO A 30 2.89 10.56 2.59
C PRO A 30 3.07 10.13 1.12
N GLN A 31 3.69 10.99 0.30
CA GLN A 31 3.99 10.70 -1.11
C GLN A 31 4.98 9.52 -1.28
N VAL A 32 5.98 9.43 -0.41
CA VAL A 32 6.96 8.34 -0.42
C VAL A 32 6.27 7.04 -0.02
N ILE A 33 5.48 7.08 1.05
CA ILE A 33 4.71 5.95 1.57
C ILE A 33 3.77 5.41 0.49
N GLY A 34 2.96 6.27 -0.14
CA GLY A 34 2.06 5.87 -1.23
C GLY A 34 2.78 5.24 -2.42
N THR A 35 3.98 5.72 -2.75
CA THR A 35 4.79 5.16 -3.85
C THR A 35 5.31 3.77 -3.50
N VAL A 36 5.82 3.58 -2.28
CA VAL A 36 6.31 2.27 -1.81
C VAL A 36 5.16 1.26 -1.76
N VAL A 37 4.01 1.62 -1.19
CA VAL A 37 2.85 0.72 -1.10
C VAL A 37 2.33 0.31 -2.48
N ARG A 38 2.21 1.25 -3.43
CA ARG A 38 1.79 0.91 -4.82
C ARG A 38 2.78 -0.02 -5.52
N ASN A 39 4.08 0.17 -5.33
CA ASN A 39 5.08 -0.76 -5.87
C ASN A 39 4.96 -2.14 -5.23
N CYS A 40 4.80 -2.22 -3.90
CA CYS A 40 4.58 -3.49 -3.18
C CYS A 40 3.32 -4.21 -3.69
N ARG A 41 2.24 -3.47 -3.96
CA ARG A 41 1.01 -4.02 -4.52
C ARG A 41 1.21 -4.60 -5.92
N ARG A 42 2.00 -3.93 -6.77
CA ARG A 42 2.36 -4.41 -8.11
C ARG A 42 3.21 -5.68 -8.04
N ASP A 43 4.16 -5.73 -7.12
CA ASP A 43 4.98 -6.91 -6.87
C ASP A 43 4.12 -8.10 -6.40
N LEU A 44 3.04 -7.83 -5.67
CA LEU A 44 2.05 -8.81 -5.18
C LEU A 44 0.86 -9.02 -6.14
N SER A 45 0.97 -8.62 -7.41
CA SER A 45 -0.10 -8.78 -8.41
C SER A 45 -0.55 -10.23 -8.63
N GLY A 46 0.30 -11.21 -8.33
CA GLY A 46 -0.02 -12.64 -8.39
C GLY A 46 -0.64 -13.24 -7.12
N VAL A 47 -0.82 -12.45 -6.06
CA VAL A 47 -1.32 -12.92 -4.76
C VAL A 47 -2.85 -12.73 -4.67
N PRO A 48 -3.59 -13.71 -4.12
CA PRO A 48 -5.03 -13.56 -3.91
C PRO A 48 -5.38 -12.39 -2.97
N VAL A 49 -6.50 -11.72 -3.29
CA VAL A 49 -6.99 -10.49 -2.65
C VAL A 49 -7.23 -10.64 -1.14
N THR A 50 -7.48 -11.85 -0.66
CA THR A 50 -7.79 -12.14 0.74
C THR A 50 -6.61 -12.01 1.71
N ALA A 51 -5.36 -12.01 1.21
CA ALA A 51 -4.14 -11.80 2.02
C ALA A 51 -3.32 -10.59 1.56
N LEU A 52 -3.83 -9.87 0.55
CA LEU A 52 -3.15 -8.74 -0.07
C LEU A 52 -2.92 -7.56 0.89
N PRO A 53 -3.90 -7.15 1.73
CA PRO A 53 -3.69 -6.04 2.66
C PRO A 53 -2.53 -6.27 3.63
N GLU A 54 -2.48 -7.44 4.27
CA GLU A 54 -1.47 -7.78 5.27
C GLU A 54 -0.08 -7.92 4.65
N LEU A 55 0.00 -8.51 3.45
CA LEU A 55 1.26 -8.69 2.73
C LEU A 55 1.79 -7.38 2.16
N VAL A 56 0.92 -6.54 1.60
CA VAL A 56 1.28 -5.20 1.12
C VAL A 56 1.78 -4.35 2.29
N GLU A 57 1.10 -4.37 3.44
CA GLU A 57 1.51 -3.62 4.63
C GLU A 57 2.87 -4.09 5.15
N ARG A 58 3.07 -5.41 5.29
CA ARG A 58 4.35 -5.98 5.72
C ARG A 58 5.50 -5.62 4.78
N LEU A 59 5.32 -5.84 3.47
CA LEU A 59 6.37 -5.56 2.49
C LEU A 59 6.67 -4.06 2.42
N ALA A 60 5.65 -3.21 2.47
CA ALA A 60 5.83 -1.76 2.49
C ALA A 60 6.56 -1.30 3.76
N ARG A 61 6.20 -1.82 4.94
CA ARG A 61 6.88 -1.51 6.21
C ARG A 61 8.37 -1.85 6.14
N GLU A 62 8.71 -3.06 5.68
CA GLU A 62 10.12 -3.49 5.54
C GLU A 62 10.90 -2.56 4.60
N ARG A 63 10.29 -2.15 3.49
CA ARG A 63 10.92 -1.20 2.54
C ARG A 63 11.07 0.20 3.13
N LEU A 64 10.07 0.71 3.85
CA LEU A 64 10.14 2.02 4.49
C LEU A 64 11.22 2.05 5.58
N LEU A 65 11.36 0.97 6.36
CA LEU A 65 12.44 0.81 7.34
C LEU A 65 13.83 0.77 6.70
N SER A 66 13.94 0.27 5.46
CA SER A 66 15.21 0.28 4.73
C SER A 66 15.57 1.64 4.12
N VAL A 67 14.61 2.58 4.02
CA VAL A 67 14.80 3.90 3.39
C VAL A 67 15.08 5.00 4.43
N GLY A 68 14.73 4.80 5.70
CA GLY A 68 14.89 5.79 6.79
C GLY A 68 15.78 5.34 7.94
#